data_AF-A0A1M4ZE64-F1
#
_entry.id   AF-A0A1M4ZE64-F1
#
_cell.length_a   1.000
_cell.length_b   1.000
_cell.length_c   1.000
_cell.angle_alpha   90.00
_cell.angle_beta   90.00
_cell.angle_gamma   90.00
#
_symmetry.space_group_name_H-M   'P 1'
#
loop_
_entity.id
_entity.type
_entity.pdbx_description
1 polymer ?
#
loop_
_entity_poly.entity_id
_entity_poly.type
_entity_poly.pdbx_seq_one_letter_code
_entity_poly.pdbx_strand_id
1 'polypeptide(L)'
;MNPRAHPKTPGKRERLTALGVLGLIALTAAGVFLRQFHADPLLSGTAVPAPRSRPKASPPPAPPALNGTVTDPFTPLSPPESFDSATLSDKINGKADLYLTAGFRNLTTRRVALKDAPDRWAEIFLYQMENPESAFAVYSQQRRSKARPLAGISRGYATANAFYAVAGSYYLEAVAASEDPDLTRHLESLFRRLWESVSEREIALPELAFFPEKGARLDQAVLYIGGAFGYDGFSKVYAVPYDAGGNPMTAFVALEAGKDGAEAARGYIRFLEENGARRLPDPDAAQGIVVLDLFGWTEVAFSHGPYVAGVHEAEARDPALALARALKERLSAK
;
A
#
# COMPACT_ATOMS: atom_id res chain seq x y z
N MET A 1 24.91 -2.06 53.10
CA MET A 1 23.89 -1.01 53.32
C MET A 1 24.50 0.32 52.93
N ASN A 2 24.02 0.95 51.85
CA ASN A 2 24.45 2.27 51.38
C ASN A 2 23.22 3.18 51.43
N PRO A 3 23.30 4.45 51.89
CA PRO A 3 22.11 5.26 52.15
C PRO A 3 21.46 5.74 50.85
N ARG A 4 20.12 5.72 50.83
CA ARG A 4 19.27 6.21 49.73
C ARG A 4 19.49 7.71 49.52
N ALA A 5 19.81 8.11 48.29
CA ALA A 5 19.84 9.50 47.87
C ALA A 5 18.39 10.02 47.68
N HIS A 6 18.06 11.14 48.34
CA HIS A 6 16.81 11.86 48.10
C HIS A 6 16.87 12.64 46.76
N PRO A 7 15.76 12.73 46.00
CA PRO A 7 15.72 13.49 44.75
C PRO A 7 15.78 14.99 45.03
N LYS A 8 16.72 15.68 44.37
CA LYS A 8 16.84 17.13 44.45
C LYS A 8 15.62 17.79 43.81
N THR A 9 14.92 18.63 44.56
CA THR A 9 13.86 19.49 44.04
C THR A 9 14.42 20.46 42.99
N PRO A 10 13.82 20.56 41.79
CA PRO A 10 14.35 21.37 40.71
C PRO A 10 14.41 22.85 41.06
N GLY A 11 15.49 23.50 40.64
CA GLY A 11 15.79 24.88 40.97
C GLY A 11 14.79 25.86 40.33
N LYS A 12 14.66 27.06 40.90
CA LYS A 12 13.75 28.10 40.38
C LYS A 12 13.96 28.41 38.89
N ARG A 13 15.20 28.29 38.39
CA ARG A 13 15.54 28.49 36.97
C ARG A 13 15.03 27.35 36.07
N GLU A 14 15.16 26.09 36.48
CA GLU A 14 14.64 24.94 35.71
C GLU A 14 13.11 24.95 35.62
N ARG A 15 12.43 25.33 36.71
CA ARG A 15 10.96 25.52 36.70
C ARG A 15 10.55 26.63 35.74
N LEU A 16 11.31 27.73 35.68
CA LEU A 16 11.04 28.83 34.76
C LEU A 16 11.24 28.39 33.30
N THR A 17 12.29 27.62 33.01
CA THR A 17 12.54 27.08 31.67
C THR A 17 11.46 26.09 31.25
N ALA A 18 11.06 25.17 32.14
CA ALA A 18 10.00 24.20 31.85
C ALA A 18 8.64 24.88 31.60
N LEU A 19 8.30 25.92 32.37
CA LEU A 19 7.10 26.72 32.15
C LEU A 19 7.18 27.50 30.82
N GLY A 20 8.36 28.00 30.44
CA GLY A 20 8.57 28.64 29.14
C GLY A 20 8.34 27.69 27.96
N VAL A 21 8.86 26.47 28.04
CA VAL A 21 8.66 25.45 27.00
C VAL A 21 7.19 25.02 26.90
N LEU A 22 6.53 24.80 28.04
CA LEU A 22 5.09 24.47 28.07
C LEU A 22 4.23 25.61 27.49
N GLY A 23 4.59 26.86 27.79
CA GLY A 23 3.93 28.04 27.21
C GLY A 23 4.10 28.10 25.68
N LEU A 24 5.30 27.81 25.17
CA LEU A 24 5.55 27.76 23.73
C LEU A 24 4.75 26.64 23.05
N ILE A 25 4.71 25.45 23.64
CA ILE A 25 3.92 24.32 23.12
C ILE A 25 2.43 24.67 23.09
N ALA A 26 1.89 25.23 24.17
CA ALA A 26 0.49 25.65 24.22
C ALA A 26 0.15 26.73 23.17
N LEU A 27 1.05 27.68 22.94
CA LEU A 27 0.91 28.70 21.90
C LEU A 27 0.92 28.08 20.49
N THR A 28 1.82 27.13 20.22
CA THR A 28 1.85 26.43 18.93
C THR A 28 0.60 25.58 18.71
N ALA A 29 0.12 24.87 19.73
CA ALA A 29 -1.10 24.07 19.66
C ALA A 29 -2.34 24.96 19.43
N ALA A 30 -2.43 26.09 20.13
CA ALA A 30 -3.49 27.08 19.93
C ALA A 30 -3.43 27.69 18.53
N GLY A 31 -2.24 28.00 18.02
CA GLY A 31 -2.05 28.50 16.65
C GLY A 31 -2.49 27.50 15.57
N VAL A 32 -2.16 26.22 15.74
CA VAL A 32 -2.61 25.14 14.83
C VAL A 32 -4.12 24.96 14.93
N PHE A 33 -4.68 24.94 16.15
CA PHE A 33 -6.12 24.80 16.37
C PHE A 33 -6.90 25.95 15.74
N LEU A 34 -6.47 27.20 15.94
CA LEU A 34 -7.09 28.36 15.31
C LEU A 34 -6.98 28.36 13.78
N ARG A 35 -5.86 27.84 13.24
CA ARG A 35 -5.69 27.68 11.79
C ARG A 35 -6.59 26.57 11.20
N GLN A 36 -6.91 25.53 11.97
CA GLN A 36 -7.87 24.49 11.54
C GLN A 36 -9.31 25.00 11.40
N PHE A 37 -9.70 26.07 12.12
CA PHE A 37 -11.03 26.68 11.98
C PHE A 37 -11.12 27.73 10.87
N HIS A 38 -10.00 28.16 10.30
CA HIS A 38 -9.94 29.00 9.12
C HIS A 38 -9.66 28.12 7.90
N ALA A 39 -10.68 27.36 7.46
CA ALA A 39 -10.66 26.71 6.15
C ALA A 39 -10.45 27.78 5.07
N ASP A 40 -9.40 27.61 4.24
CA ASP A 40 -9.09 28.50 3.13
C ASP A 40 -10.31 28.66 2.21
N PRO A 41 -10.88 29.88 2.04
CA PRO A 41 -12.00 30.12 1.14
C PRO A 41 -11.63 29.98 -0.35
N LEU A 42 -10.36 29.72 -0.67
CA LEU A 42 -9.84 29.57 -2.04
C LEU A 42 -9.80 28.12 -2.54
N LEU A 43 -10.23 27.14 -1.72
CA LEU A 43 -10.48 25.75 -2.16
C LEU A 43 -11.92 25.53 -2.67
N SER A 44 -12.74 26.58 -2.73
CA SER A 44 -14.07 26.57 -3.38
C SER A 44 -14.02 26.97 -4.87
N GLY A 45 -12.84 26.88 -5.50
CA GLY A 45 -12.62 27.24 -6.90
C GLY A 45 -13.07 26.15 -7.88
N THR A 46 -14.24 26.35 -8.47
CA THR A 46 -14.73 25.65 -9.66
C THR A 46 -13.76 25.79 -10.84
N ALA A 47 -13.07 24.71 -11.20
CA ALA A 47 -12.59 24.43 -12.55
C ALA A 47 -12.29 22.94 -12.68
N VAL A 48 -13.31 22.14 -13.00
CA VAL A 48 -13.13 20.75 -13.44
C VAL A 48 -12.53 20.78 -14.84
N PRO A 49 -11.31 20.26 -15.09
CA PRO A 49 -10.86 20.03 -16.45
C PRO A 49 -11.76 18.96 -17.06
N ALA A 50 -12.28 19.22 -18.27
CA ALA A 50 -13.15 18.27 -18.97
C ALA A 50 -12.51 16.87 -19.02
N PRO A 51 -13.29 15.80 -18.76
CA PRO A 51 -12.77 14.45 -18.80
C PRO A 51 -12.27 14.13 -20.21
N ARG A 52 -10.97 13.81 -20.33
CA ARG A 52 -10.42 13.19 -21.53
C ARG A 52 -11.14 11.86 -21.72
N SER A 53 -11.76 11.68 -22.89
CA SER A 53 -12.46 10.47 -23.31
C SER A 53 -11.50 9.28 -23.28
N ARG A 54 -11.50 8.52 -22.19
CA ARG A 54 -10.96 7.15 -22.16
C ARG A 54 -11.92 6.25 -22.96
N PRO A 55 -11.42 5.22 -23.66
CA PRO A 55 -12.28 4.20 -24.26
C PRO A 55 -13.23 3.66 -23.19
N LYS A 56 -14.52 3.52 -23.52
CA LYS A 56 -15.52 2.92 -22.63
C LYS A 56 -15.04 1.52 -22.23
N ALA A 57 -14.53 1.40 -21.01
CA ALA A 57 -14.35 0.11 -20.37
C ALA A 57 -15.74 -0.56 -20.28
N SER A 58 -15.78 -1.86 -20.54
CA SER A 58 -16.98 -2.69 -20.33
C SER A 58 -17.56 -2.42 -18.94
N PRO A 59 -18.90 -2.41 -18.79
CA PRO A 59 -19.51 -2.25 -17.48
C PRO A 59 -18.93 -3.32 -16.53
N PRO A 60 -18.48 -2.92 -15.33
CA PRO A 60 -17.91 -3.88 -14.38
C PRO A 60 -18.94 -4.96 -14.04
N PRO A 61 -18.49 -6.19 -13.73
CA PRO A 61 -19.38 -7.24 -13.28
C PRO A 61 -20.20 -6.77 -12.06
N ALA A 62 -21.45 -7.23 -12.00
CA ALA A 62 -22.37 -6.87 -10.92
C ALA A 62 -21.72 -7.09 -9.55
N PRO A 63 -21.90 -6.16 -8.58
CA PRO A 63 -21.24 -6.26 -7.30
C PRO A 63 -21.63 -7.54 -6.56
N PRO A 64 -20.69 -8.19 -5.86
CA PRO A 64 -21.00 -9.26 -4.91
C PRO A 64 -22.06 -8.75 -3.94
N ALA A 65 -23.21 -9.41 -3.89
CA ALA A 65 -24.29 -8.99 -3.03
C ALA A 65 -23.95 -9.32 -1.56
N LEU A 66 -23.46 -8.33 -0.82
CA LEU A 66 -23.31 -8.41 0.64
C LEU A 66 -24.64 -8.83 1.32
N ASN A 67 -25.78 -8.53 0.70
CA ASN A 67 -27.10 -8.93 1.19
C ASN A 67 -27.35 -10.44 1.15
N GLY A 68 -26.91 -11.14 0.10
CA GLY A 68 -27.12 -12.59 -0.04
C GLY A 68 -26.11 -13.43 0.75
N THR A 69 -25.03 -12.81 1.23
CA THR A 69 -23.90 -13.53 1.82
C THR A 69 -23.99 -13.63 3.34
N VAL A 70 -24.68 -12.69 4.01
CA VAL A 70 -24.88 -12.74 5.47
C VAL A 70 -25.89 -13.84 5.82
N THR A 71 -25.37 -14.91 6.39
CA THR A 71 -26.13 -16.09 6.82
C THR A 71 -25.92 -16.34 8.31
N ASP A 72 -26.69 -17.29 8.85
CA ASP A 72 -26.46 -17.86 10.18
C ASP A 72 -24.96 -18.18 10.41
N PRO A 73 -24.39 -17.87 11.60
CA PRO A 73 -25.03 -17.32 12.80
C PRO A 73 -25.08 -15.79 12.86
N PHE A 74 -24.77 -15.10 11.76
CA PHE A 74 -24.81 -13.64 11.72
C PHE A 74 -26.21 -13.10 11.40
N THR A 75 -26.51 -11.97 12.03
CA THR A 75 -27.59 -11.06 11.63
C THR A 75 -27.02 -9.68 11.32
N PRO A 76 -27.52 -9.01 10.28
CA PRO A 76 -27.18 -7.61 10.04
C PRO A 76 -27.54 -6.69 11.21
N LEU A 77 -26.65 -5.79 11.58
CA LEU A 77 -26.95 -4.70 12.52
C LEU A 77 -27.51 -3.46 11.82
N SER A 78 -27.19 -3.29 10.54
CA SER A 78 -27.64 -2.17 9.71
C SER A 78 -27.90 -2.59 8.26
N PRO A 79 -28.64 -1.77 7.49
CA PRO A 79 -28.56 -1.81 6.03
C PRO A 79 -27.11 -1.62 5.56
N PRO A 80 -26.74 -2.11 4.36
CA PRO A 80 -25.45 -1.78 3.77
C PRO A 80 -25.28 -0.27 3.60
N GLU A 81 -24.08 0.22 3.89
CA GLU A 81 -23.65 1.59 3.64
C GLU A 81 -22.77 1.62 2.40
N SER A 82 -22.79 2.72 1.64
CA SER A 82 -21.95 2.90 0.45
C SER A 82 -21.20 4.23 0.53
N PHE A 83 -19.93 4.22 0.15
CA PHE A 83 -19.05 5.39 0.15
C PHE A 83 -18.36 5.50 -1.20
N ASP A 84 -18.42 6.69 -1.78
CA ASP A 84 -17.74 7.04 -3.03
C ASP A 84 -16.40 7.73 -2.75
N SER A 85 -15.74 8.23 -3.80
CA SER A 85 -14.43 8.88 -3.66
C SER A 85 -14.46 10.12 -2.77
N ALA A 86 -15.62 10.78 -2.62
CA ALA A 86 -15.76 11.99 -1.81
C ALA A 86 -15.97 11.67 -0.33
N THR A 87 -16.58 10.52 -0.02
CA THR A 87 -17.01 10.15 1.34
C THR A 87 -16.19 9.02 1.95
N LEU A 88 -15.31 8.39 1.16
CA LEU A 88 -14.45 7.30 1.64
C LEU A 88 -13.60 7.70 2.85
N SER A 89 -13.00 8.89 2.83
CA SER A 89 -12.13 9.38 3.91
C SER A 89 -12.83 9.39 5.26
N ASP A 90 -14.12 9.72 5.30
CA ASP A 90 -14.91 9.76 6.51
C ASP A 90 -15.07 8.36 7.10
N LYS A 91 -15.25 7.36 6.23
CA LYS A 91 -15.40 5.97 6.67
C LYS A 91 -14.10 5.36 7.18
N ILE A 92 -12.97 5.66 6.54
CA ILE A 92 -11.69 5.01 6.84
C ILE A 92 -10.69 5.92 7.56
N ASN A 93 -11.20 6.97 8.23
CA ASN A 93 -10.44 7.87 9.09
C ASN A 93 -9.25 8.51 8.37
N GLY A 94 -9.50 9.12 7.21
CA GLY A 94 -8.51 9.87 6.42
C GLY A 94 -7.53 9.00 5.63
N LYS A 95 -7.67 7.67 5.63
CA LYS A 95 -6.74 6.76 4.93
C LYS A 95 -7.11 6.50 3.46
N ALA A 96 -7.79 7.45 2.80
CA ALA A 96 -8.34 7.29 1.46
C ALA A 96 -7.29 7.34 0.34
N ASP A 97 -6.19 8.06 0.52
CA ASP A 97 -5.22 8.36 -0.54
C ASP A 97 -4.74 7.11 -1.28
N LEU A 98 -4.37 6.04 -0.56
CA LEU A 98 -3.95 4.77 -1.16
C LEU A 98 -5.02 4.21 -2.12
N TYR A 99 -6.28 4.21 -1.69
CA TYR A 99 -7.39 3.64 -2.46
C TYR A 99 -7.70 4.52 -3.66
N LEU A 100 -7.77 5.84 -3.46
CA LEU A 100 -8.06 6.82 -4.50
C LEU A 100 -7.01 6.78 -5.60
N THR A 101 -5.73 6.82 -5.22
CA THR A 101 -4.60 6.72 -6.16
C THR A 101 -4.59 5.38 -6.90
N ALA A 102 -4.96 4.29 -6.22
CA ALA A 102 -5.05 2.97 -6.83
C ALA A 102 -6.28 2.80 -7.75
N GLY A 103 -7.15 3.80 -7.91
CA GLY A 103 -8.32 3.72 -8.80
C GLY A 103 -9.59 3.20 -8.11
N PHE A 104 -9.82 3.60 -6.87
CA PHE A 104 -11.06 3.30 -6.14
C PHE A 104 -12.33 3.75 -6.89
N ARG A 105 -13.39 2.95 -6.80
CA ARG A 105 -14.71 3.25 -7.37
C ARG A 105 -15.77 3.45 -6.30
N ASN A 106 -15.91 2.48 -5.41
CA ASN A 106 -16.95 2.47 -4.38
C ASN A 106 -16.56 1.51 -3.25
N LEU A 107 -16.99 1.83 -2.03
CA LEU A 107 -16.92 0.94 -0.87
C LEU A 107 -18.34 0.61 -0.47
N THR A 108 -18.68 -0.67 -0.41
CA THR A 108 -19.89 -1.12 0.29
C THR A 108 -19.49 -1.80 1.59
N THR A 109 -20.08 -1.38 2.70
CA THR A 109 -19.80 -1.95 4.01
C THR A 109 -21.08 -2.36 4.73
N ARG A 110 -20.95 -3.33 5.66
CA ARG A 110 -22.06 -3.74 6.50
C ARG A 110 -21.58 -4.29 7.84
N ARG A 111 -22.25 -3.88 8.92
CA ARG A 111 -22.08 -4.47 10.25
C ARG A 111 -22.98 -5.67 10.44
N VAL A 112 -22.42 -6.72 11.05
CA VAL A 112 -23.10 -7.96 11.41
C VAL A 112 -22.78 -8.32 12.84
N ALA A 113 -23.69 -9.00 13.53
CA ALA A 113 -23.46 -9.54 14.87
C ALA A 113 -23.93 -10.98 14.97
N LEU A 114 -23.38 -11.73 15.92
CA LEU A 114 -23.90 -13.06 16.22
C LEU A 114 -25.33 -12.93 16.77
N LYS A 115 -26.25 -13.75 16.26
CA LYS A 115 -27.68 -13.75 16.65
C LYS A 115 -27.89 -13.75 18.17
N ASP A 116 -27.13 -14.60 18.85
CA ASP A 116 -27.27 -14.81 20.30
C ASP A 116 -26.38 -13.85 21.13
N ALA A 117 -25.60 -12.99 20.48
CA ALA A 117 -24.69 -12.04 21.15
C ALA A 117 -24.47 -10.77 20.30
N PRO A 118 -25.38 -9.77 20.37
CA PRO A 118 -25.29 -8.53 19.59
C PRO A 118 -24.02 -7.71 19.81
N ASP A 119 -23.41 -7.81 21.00
CA ASP A 119 -22.14 -7.13 21.32
C ASP A 119 -20.93 -7.78 20.63
N ARG A 120 -21.09 -9.01 20.10
CA ARG A 120 -20.08 -9.69 19.28
C ARG A 120 -20.35 -9.40 17.82
N TRP A 121 -19.82 -8.28 17.35
CA TRP A 121 -20.04 -7.78 16.01
C TRP A 121 -18.77 -7.71 15.17
N ALA A 122 -18.95 -7.67 13.85
CA ALA A 122 -17.91 -7.49 12.86
C ALA A 122 -18.41 -6.54 11.77
N GLU A 123 -17.47 -5.99 11.01
CA GLU A 123 -17.77 -5.17 9.84
C GLU A 123 -17.07 -5.72 8.61
N ILE A 124 -17.81 -5.79 7.50
CA ILE A 124 -17.35 -6.32 6.23
C ILE A 124 -17.24 -5.16 5.26
N PHE A 125 -16.07 -5.01 4.63
CA PHE A 125 -15.77 -3.97 3.67
C PHE A 125 -15.50 -4.60 2.31
N LEU A 126 -16.24 -4.15 1.30
CA LEU A 126 -16.09 -4.56 -0.08
C LEU A 126 -15.69 -3.33 -0.92
N TYR A 127 -14.41 -3.20 -1.19
CA TYR A 127 -13.86 -2.14 -2.02
C TYR A 127 -13.91 -2.58 -3.48
N GLN A 128 -14.66 -1.85 -4.30
CA GLN A 128 -14.62 -1.96 -5.75
C GLN A 128 -13.53 -1.03 -6.29
N MET A 129 -12.60 -1.60 -7.04
CA MET A 129 -11.50 -0.91 -7.69
C MET A 129 -11.71 -0.86 -9.21
N GLU A 130 -10.94 -0.03 -9.92
CA GLU A 130 -11.07 0.15 -11.36
C GLU A 130 -10.82 -1.13 -12.15
N ASN A 131 -9.89 -1.98 -11.70
CA ASN A 131 -9.51 -3.24 -12.34
C ASN A 131 -8.82 -4.19 -11.33
N PRO A 132 -8.48 -5.43 -11.72
CA PRO A 132 -7.81 -6.37 -10.82
C PRO A 132 -6.43 -5.95 -10.30
N GLU A 133 -5.62 -5.25 -11.12
CA GLU A 133 -4.32 -4.72 -10.68
C GLU A 133 -4.50 -3.65 -9.60
N SER A 134 -5.50 -2.77 -9.75
CA SER A 134 -5.86 -1.77 -8.75
C SER A 134 -6.24 -2.39 -7.40
N ALA A 135 -6.99 -3.49 -7.40
CA ALA A 135 -7.32 -4.22 -6.19
C ALA A 135 -6.10 -4.91 -5.58
N PHE A 136 -5.21 -5.46 -6.41
CA PHE A 136 -3.95 -6.03 -5.96
C PHE A 136 -3.00 -4.99 -5.36
N ALA A 137 -2.96 -3.77 -5.91
CA ALA A 137 -2.15 -2.67 -5.41
C ALA A 137 -2.52 -2.33 -3.96
N VAL A 138 -3.82 -2.17 -3.66
CA VAL A 138 -4.29 -1.95 -2.29
C VAL A 138 -3.97 -3.14 -1.38
N TYR A 139 -4.29 -4.36 -1.82
CA TYR A 139 -4.05 -5.59 -1.06
C TYR A 139 -2.58 -5.74 -0.66
N SER A 140 -1.67 -5.56 -1.61
CA SER A 140 -0.25 -5.80 -1.42
C SER A 140 0.41 -4.77 -0.51
N GLN A 141 -0.02 -3.51 -0.58
CA GLN A 141 0.47 -2.43 0.27
C GLN A 141 -0.12 -2.45 1.70
N GLN A 142 -1.34 -2.98 1.88
CA GLN A 142 -1.98 -3.07 3.20
C GLN A 142 -1.50 -4.27 4.03
N ARG A 143 -0.76 -5.21 3.44
CA ARG A 143 -0.38 -6.45 4.11
C ARG A 143 0.43 -6.18 5.38
N ARG A 144 0.06 -6.87 6.46
CA ARG A 144 0.69 -6.72 7.78
C ARG A 144 1.88 -7.68 7.92
N SER A 145 2.92 -7.26 8.67
CA SER A 145 4.12 -8.07 8.93
C SER A 145 3.86 -9.38 9.68
N LYS A 146 2.78 -9.44 10.48
CA LYS A 146 2.33 -10.65 11.21
C LYS A 146 1.16 -11.37 10.53
N ALA A 147 0.91 -11.10 9.26
CA ALA A 147 -0.17 -11.73 8.52
C ALA A 147 0.05 -13.23 8.35
N ARG A 148 -0.99 -14.04 8.59
CA ARG A 148 -1.01 -15.47 8.26
C ARG A 148 -1.75 -15.68 6.93
N PRO A 149 -1.24 -16.47 5.98
CA PRO A 149 -1.98 -16.82 4.78
C PRO A 149 -3.31 -17.53 5.12
N LEU A 150 -4.34 -17.31 4.30
CA LEU A 150 -5.62 -18.03 4.41
C LEU A 150 -5.60 -19.27 3.51
N ALA A 151 -5.69 -20.46 4.11
CA ALA A 151 -5.74 -21.71 3.37
C ALA A 151 -6.91 -21.71 2.37
N GLY A 152 -6.66 -22.02 1.11
CA GLY A 152 -7.68 -22.09 0.06
C GLY A 152 -8.15 -20.76 -0.52
N ILE A 153 -7.67 -19.61 0.00
CA ILE A 153 -7.91 -18.29 -0.61
C ILE A 153 -6.59 -17.80 -1.19
N SER A 154 -6.49 -17.79 -2.52
CA SER A 154 -5.34 -17.17 -3.19
C SER A 154 -5.29 -15.68 -2.87
N ARG A 155 -4.10 -15.17 -2.50
CA ARG A 155 -3.90 -13.79 -2.07
C ARG A 155 -4.91 -13.39 -0.98
N GLY A 156 -5.05 -14.25 0.02
CA GLY A 156 -5.79 -14.01 1.24
C GLY A 156 -4.89 -14.11 2.46
N TYR A 157 -5.08 -13.24 3.45
CA TYR A 157 -4.39 -13.34 4.72
C TYR A 157 -5.31 -12.94 5.87
N ALA A 158 -4.89 -13.26 7.09
CA ALA A 158 -5.58 -12.86 8.30
C ALA A 158 -4.63 -12.32 9.35
N THR A 159 -5.20 -11.56 10.26
CA THR A 159 -4.59 -11.12 11.53
C THR A 159 -5.31 -11.83 12.69
N ALA A 160 -5.20 -11.30 13.91
CA ALA A 160 -5.86 -11.87 15.08
C ALA A 160 -7.39 -11.77 14.99
N ASN A 161 -7.92 -10.63 14.50
CA ASN A 161 -9.36 -10.36 14.43
C ASN A 161 -9.88 -10.02 13.03
N ALA A 162 -9.07 -10.11 11.98
CA ALA A 162 -9.50 -9.69 10.64
C ALA A 162 -9.01 -10.59 9.51
N PHE A 163 -9.73 -10.53 8.39
CA PHE A 163 -9.50 -11.29 7.17
C PHE A 163 -9.44 -10.34 5.98
N TYR A 164 -8.51 -10.59 5.07
CA TYR A 164 -8.22 -9.74 3.93
C TYR A 164 -7.99 -10.60 2.70
N ALA A 165 -8.50 -10.19 1.55
CA ALA A 165 -8.27 -10.88 0.29
C ALA A 165 -8.49 -9.96 -0.90
N VAL A 166 -8.00 -10.40 -2.04
CA VAL A 166 -8.32 -9.80 -3.33
C VAL A 166 -9.02 -10.83 -4.22
N ALA A 167 -10.00 -10.39 -4.99
CA ALA A 167 -10.78 -11.20 -5.91
C ALA A 167 -11.20 -10.35 -7.11
N GLY A 168 -10.54 -10.54 -8.25
CA GLY A 168 -10.73 -9.68 -9.43
C GLY A 168 -10.52 -8.21 -9.05
N SER A 169 -11.46 -7.35 -9.44
CA SER A 169 -11.43 -5.91 -9.11
C SER A 169 -11.88 -5.57 -7.69
N TYR A 170 -12.04 -6.55 -6.80
CA TYR A 170 -12.46 -6.32 -5.42
C TYR A 170 -11.33 -6.57 -4.42
N TYR A 171 -11.20 -5.65 -3.48
CA TYR A 171 -10.43 -5.85 -2.25
C TYR A 171 -11.39 -5.98 -1.08
N LEU A 172 -11.25 -7.06 -0.31
CA LEU A 172 -12.20 -7.48 0.72
C LEU A 172 -11.52 -7.39 2.08
N GLU A 173 -12.22 -6.81 3.05
CA GLU A 173 -11.85 -6.88 4.46
C GLU A 173 -13.04 -7.36 5.30
N ALA A 174 -12.78 -8.14 6.33
CA ALA A 174 -13.74 -8.43 7.39
C ALA A 174 -13.04 -8.30 8.74
N VAL A 175 -13.53 -7.39 9.58
CA VAL A 175 -12.89 -7.02 10.85
C VAL A 175 -13.85 -7.29 12.00
N ALA A 176 -13.48 -8.20 12.90
CA ALA A 176 -14.20 -8.43 14.14
C ALA A 176 -13.89 -7.35 15.17
N ALA A 177 -14.89 -6.97 15.97
CA ALA A 177 -14.74 -5.98 17.04
C ALA A 177 -13.83 -6.46 18.20
N SER A 178 -13.59 -7.77 18.30
CA SER A 178 -12.71 -8.39 19.29
C SER A 178 -11.99 -9.62 18.72
N GLU A 179 -10.99 -10.11 19.44
CA GLU A 179 -10.28 -11.36 19.14
C GLU A 179 -11.01 -12.62 19.67
N ASP A 180 -12.33 -12.53 19.89
CA ASP A 180 -13.15 -13.66 20.35
C ASP A 180 -13.06 -14.84 19.36
N PRO A 181 -12.63 -16.05 19.80
CA PRO A 181 -12.41 -17.18 18.90
C PRO A 181 -13.67 -17.64 18.16
N ASP A 182 -14.86 -17.50 18.76
CA ASP A 182 -16.10 -17.91 18.12
C ASP A 182 -16.52 -16.91 17.04
N LEU A 183 -16.45 -15.61 17.35
CA LEU A 183 -16.71 -14.56 16.38
C LEU A 183 -15.77 -14.64 15.18
N THR A 184 -14.47 -14.78 15.42
CA THR A 184 -13.46 -14.85 14.35
C THR A 184 -13.62 -16.08 13.46
N ARG A 185 -13.96 -17.25 14.02
CA ARG A 185 -14.22 -18.48 13.25
C ARG A 185 -15.46 -18.36 12.36
N HIS A 186 -16.56 -17.81 12.90
CA HIS A 186 -17.77 -17.58 12.10
C HIS A 186 -17.50 -16.52 11.02
N LEU A 187 -16.75 -15.47 11.35
CA LEU A 187 -16.39 -14.41 10.42
C LEU A 187 -15.53 -14.93 9.27
N GLU A 188 -14.57 -15.83 9.53
CA GLU A 188 -13.79 -16.47 8.47
C GLU A 188 -14.70 -17.24 7.50
N SER A 189 -15.69 -17.97 8.02
CA SER A 189 -16.63 -18.72 7.21
C SER A 189 -17.49 -17.81 6.34
N LEU A 190 -17.93 -16.67 6.88
CA LEU A 190 -18.67 -15.65 6.13
C LEU A 190 -17.78 -15.00 5.05
N PHE A 191 -16.54 -14.67 5.40
CA PHE A 191 -15.56 -14.08 4.50
C PHE A 191 -15.24 -15.00 3.31
N ARG A 192 -15.08 -16.31 3.55
CA ARG A 192 -14.89 -17.32 2.51
C ARG A 192 -16.05 -17.35 1.53
N ARG A 193 -17.29 -17.39 2.02
CA ARG A 193 -18.49 -17.33 1.16
C ARG A 193 -18.54 -16.04 0.34
N LEU A 194 -18.17 -14.90 0.92
CA LEU A 194 -18.11 -13.64 0.20
C LEU A 194 -17.07 -13.70 -0.92
N TRP A 195 -15.87 -14.19 -0.62
CA TRP A 195 -14.83 -14.35 -1.62
C TRP A 195 -15.27 -15.30 -2.75
N GLU A 196 -15.89 -16.45 -2.41
CA GLU A 196 -16.44 -17.42 -3.36
C GLU A 196 -17.62 -16.88 -4.19
N SER A 197 -18.30 -15.83 -3.71
CA SER A 197 -19.40 -15.20 -4.46
C SER A 197 -18.92 -14.31 -5.61
N VAL A 198 -17.65 -13.89 -5.61
CA VAL A 198 -17.06 -13.10 -6.70
C VAL A 198 -16.78 -14.03 -7.87
N SER A 199 -17.40 -13.85 -9.04
CA SER A 199 -17.26 -14.77 -10.19
C SER A 199 -15.86 -14.73 -10.83
N GLU A 200 -15.31 -13.54 -11.05
CA GLU A 200 -13.99 -13.32 -11.64
C GLU A 200 -12.98 -13.02 -10.52
N ARG A 201 -12.34 -14.07 -9.98
CA ARG A 201 -11.43 -13.94 -8.82
C ARG A 201 -9.97 -13.81 -9.20
N GLU A 202 -9.59 -14.37 -10.34
CA GLU A 202 -8.20 -14.44 -10.75
C GLU A 202 -7.66 -13.06 -11.10
N ILE A 203 -6.39 -12.86 -10.76
CA ILE A 203 -5.66 -11.62 -11.03
C ILE A 203 -4.42 -12.01 -11.80
N ALA A 204 -4.38 -11.64 -13.07
CA ALA A 204 -3.19 -11.78 -13.90
C ALA A 204 -2.22 -10.63 -13.57
N LEU A 205 -0.99 -10.98 -13.20
CA LEU A 205 0.12 -10.05 -13.00
C LEU A 205 1.31 -10.53 -13.84
N PRO A 206 1.22 -10.45 -15.19
CA PRO A 206 2.23 -11.01 -16.09
C PRO A 206 3.61 -10.38 -15.90
N GLU A 207 3.69 -9.15 -15.37
CA GLU A 207 4.92 -8.43 -15.07
C GLU A 207 5.73 -9.12 -13.96
N LEU A 208 5.09 -9.88 -13.07
CA LEU A 208 5.81 -10.67 -12.07
C LEU A 208 6.71 -11.74 -12.70
N ALA A 209 6.45 -12.15 -13.95
CA ALA A 209 7.29 -13.11 -14.67
C ALA A 209 8.63 -12.51 -15.15
N PHE A 210 8.82 -11.19 -15.08
CA PHE A 210 10.10 -10.55 -15.37
C PHE A 210 11.12 -10.78 -14.26
N PHE A 211 10.67 -11.03 -13.04
CA PHE A 211 11.52 -11.18 -11.86
C PHE A 211 12.19 -12.57 -11.82
N PRO A 212 13.53 -12.65 -11.70
CA PRO A 212 14.22 -13.92 -11.52
C PRO A 212 13.78 -14.68 -10.26
N GLU A 213 13.33 -15.93 -10.38
CA GLU A 213 12.76 -16.67 -9.22
C GLU A 213 13.76 -16.91 -8.08
N LYS A 214 15.05 -17.01 -8.39
CA LYS A 214 16.08 -17.30 -7.38
C LYS A 214 16.21 -16.16 -6.37
N GLY A 215 15.88 -16.45 -5.12
CA GLY A 215 15.95 -15.47 -4.01
C GLY A 215 14.73 -14.55 -3.92
N ALA A 216 13.79 -14.64 -4.86
CA ALA A 216 12.60 -13.80 -4.89
C ALA A 216 11.56 -14.24 -3.85
N ARG A 217 10.91 -13.27 -3.21
CA ARG A 217 9.69 -13.46 -2.41
C ARG A 217 8.50 -12.98 -3.22
N LEU A 218 8.12 -13.72 -4.27
CA LEU A 218 7.02 -13.36 -5.17
C LEU A 218 5.66 -13.32 -4.46
N ASP A 219 5.48 -14.16 -3.43
CA ASP A 219 4.33 -14.09 -2.52
C ASP A 219 4.28 -12.73 -1.81
N GLN A 220 5.43 -12.04 -1.69
CA GLN A 220 5.58 -10.74 -1.08
C GLN A 220 5.60 -9.55 -2.04
N ALA A 221 5.34 -9.76 -3.33
CA ALA A 221 5.32 -8.67 -4.32
C ALA A 221 4.34 -7.55 -3.93
N VAL A 222 4.74 -6.31 -4.22
CA VAL A 222 3.98 -5.08 -4.02
C VAL A 222 3.76 -4.41 -5.37
N LEU A 223 2.55 -3.90 -5.59
CA LEU A 223 2.25 -3.04 -6.74
C LEU A 223 1.91 -1.64 -6.23
N TYR A 224 2.69 -0.66 -6.70
CA TYR A 224 2.40 0.75 -6.52
C TYR A 224 1.77 1.32 -7.79
N ILE A 225 0.79 2.20 -7.62
CA ILE A 225 0.14 2.96 -8.69
C ILE A 225 0.36 4.43 -8.39
N GLY A 226 0.76 5.21 -9.40
CA GLY A 226 0.97 6.66 -9.25
C GLY A 226 2.26 7.05 -8.52
N GLY A 227 3.29 6.20 -8.55
CA GLY A 227 4.62 6.46 -7.99
C GLY A 227 5.09 5.41 -7.00
N ALA A 228 6.40 5.35 -6.77
CA ALA A 228 7.02 4.53 -5.74
C ALA A 228 8.38 5.13 -5.33
N PHE A 229 8.91 4.70 -4.19
CA PHE A 229 10.26 5.11 -3.72
C PHE A 229 10.44 6.64 -3.61
N GLY A 230 9.35 7.36 -3.30
CA GLY A 230 9.32 8.83 -3.25
C GLY A 230 9.27 9.53 -4.62
N TYR A 231 9.25 8.78 -5.72
CA TYR A 231 9.18 9.30 -7.09
C TYR A 231 7.79 9.08 -7.70
N ASP A 232 7.17 10.16 -8.17
CA ASP A 232 5.82 10.18 -8.76
C ASP A 232 5.81 10.05 -10.30
N GLY A 233 6.98 10.02 -10.94
CA GLY A 233 7.11 9.91 -12.39
C GLY A 233 6.92 8.50 -12.96
N PHE A 234 6.31 7.60 -12.18
CA PHE A 234 5.90 6.26 -12.61
C PHE A 234 4.40 6.09 -12.46
N SER A 235 3.77 5.51 -13.48
CA SER A 235 2.36 5.16 -13.45
C SER A 235 2.12 3.86 -12.67
N LYS A 236 3.02 2.88 -12.81
CA LYS A 236 2.97 1.59 -12.11
C LYS A 236 4.38 1.13 -11.73
N VAL A 237 4.52 0.52 -10.56
CA VAL A 237 5.78 -0.09 -10.11
C VAL A 237 5.49 -1.42 -9.44
N TYR A 238 5.97 -2.50 -10.05
CA TYR A 238 6.04 -3.82 -9.44
C TYR A 238 7.34 -3.90 -8.65
N ALA A 239 7.25 -4.24 -7.36
CA ALA A 239 8.38 -4.38 -6.47
C ALA A 239 8.36 -5.76 -5.82
N VAL A 240 9.49 -6.46 -5.82
CA VAL A 240 9.61 -7.81 -5.27
C VAL A 240 10.79 -7.83 -4.29
N PRO A 241 10.57 -8.21 -3.02
CA PRO A 241 11.66 -8.41 -2.07
C PRO A 241 12.52 -9.62 -2.46
N TYR A 242 13.83 -9.48 -2.28
CA TYR A 242 14.82 -10.53 -2.48
C TYR A 242 15.70 -10.68 -1.24
N ASP A 243 16.19 -11.90 -1.03
CA ASP A 243 17.32 -12.17 -0.14
C ASP A 243 18.40 -12.89 -0.95
N ALA A 244 19.58 -12.29 -1.04
CA ALA A 244 20.75 -12.86 -1.68
C ALA A 244 21.82 -13.21 -0.63
N GLY A 245 21.60 -14.30 0.10
CA GLY A 245 22.56 -14.80 1.08
C GLY A 245 22.67 -13.89 2.30
N GLY A 246 21.54 -13.42 2.82
CA GLY A 246 21.46 -12.50 3.95
C GLY A 246 21.58 -11.02 3.58
N ASN A 247 21.60 -10.69 2.29
CA ASN A 247 21.56 -9.32 1.79
C ASN A 247 20.14 -9.02 1.28
N PRO A 248 19.28 -8.35 2.08
CA PRO A 248 17.96 -7.96 1.63
C PRO A 248 18.06 -6.84 0.58
N MET A 249 17.19 -6.89 -0.43
CA MET A 249 17.03 -5.84 -1.44
C MET A 249 15.67 -5.94 -2.11
N THR A 250 15.26 -4.92 -2.85
CA THR A 250 14.03 -4.93 -3.63
C THR A 250 14.33 -4.81 -5.11
N ALA A 251 13.96 -5.80 -5.92
CA ALA A 251 13.94 -5.59 -7.37
C ALA A 251 12.66 -4.86 -7.76
N PHE A 252 12.73 -4.02 -8.80
CA PHE A 252 11.53 -3.38 -9.33
C PHE A 252 11.48 -3.38 -10.85
N VAL A 253 10.25 -3.35 -11.37
CA VAL A 253 9.91 -3.10 -12.78
C VAL A 253 8.80 -2.06 -12.80
N ALA A 254 9.06 -0.94 -13.45
CA ALA A 254 8.21 0.23 -13.51
C ALA A 254 7.83 0.57 -14.95
N LEU A 255 6.66 1.18 -15.09
CA LEU A 255 6.17 1.75 -16.34
C LEU A 255 5.70 3.19 -16.10
N GLU A 256 5.91 4.03 -17.10
CA GLU A 256 5.34 5.36 -17.15
C GLU A 256 4.51 5.54 -18.41
N ALA A 257 3.21 5.77 -18.23
CA ALA A 257 2.26 5.80 -19.33
C ALA A 257 2.59 6.95 -20.30
N GLY A 258 2.78 6.61 -21.57
CA GLY A 258 3.06 7.60 -22.62
C GLY A 258 4.50 8.08 -22.68
N LYS A 259 5.42 7.50 -21.90
CA LYS A 259 6.87 7.74 -22.03
C LYS A 259 7.60 6.48 -22.48
N ASP A 260 8.70 6.68 -23.19
CA ASP A 260 9.69 5.63 -23.42
C ASP A 260 10.41 5.28 -22.10
N GLY A 261 10.82 4.01 -21.94
CA GLY A 261 11.51 3.54 -20.75
C GLY A 261 12.82 4.28 -20.52
N ALA A 262 13.57 4.65 -21.56
CA ALA A 262 14.82 5.39 -21.37
C ALA A 262 14.57 6.83 -20.87
N GLU A 263 13.49 7.47 -21.31
CA GLU A 263 13.08 8.78 -20.77
C GLU A 263 12.66 8.68 -19.30
N ALA A 264 11.82 7.70 -18.98
CA ALA A 264 11.38 7.44 -17.60
C ALA A 264 12.56 7.12 -16.67
N ALA A 265 13.52 6.31 -17.13
CA ALA A 265 14.72 5.97 -16.37
C ALA A 265 15.60 7.19 -16.10
N ARG A 266 15.79 8.07 -17.10
CA ARG A 266 16.52 9.34 -16.91
C ARG A 266 15.84 10.22 -15.86
N GLY A 267 14.50 10.25 -15.84
CA GLY A 267 13.73 10.97 -14.84
C GLY A 267 13.98 10.45 -13.42
N TYR A 268 13.89 9.13 -13.25
CA TYR A 268 14.13 8.49 -11.95
C TYR A 268 15.58 8.64 -11.46
N ILE A 269 16.57 8.42 -12.33
CA ILE A 269 17.99 8.59 -11.99
C ILE A 269 18.27 10.04 -11.56
N ARG A 270 17.76 11.03 -12.29
CA ARG A 270 17.90 12.44 -11.91
C ARG A 270 17.26 12.73 -10.56
N PHE A 271 16.07 12.19 -10.30
CA PHE A 271 15.42 12.32 -9.00
C PHE A 271 16.30 11.78 -7.87
N LEU A 272 16.92 10.60 -8.05
CA LEU A 272 17.84 10.04 -7.05
C LEU A 272 19.05 10.98 -6.83
N GLU A 273 19.66 11.50 -7.89
CA GLU A 273 20.79 12.42 -7.81
C GLU A 273 20.43 13.74 -7.09
N GLU A 274 19.27 14.32 -7.38
CA GLU A 274 18.74 15.51 -6.73
C GLU A 274 18.46 15.28 -5.23
N ASN A 275 18.22 14.02 -4.83
CA ASN A 275 18.00 13.61 -3.44
C ASN A 275 19.26 13.02 -2.78
N GLY A 276 20.44 13.28 -3.35
CA GLY A 276 21.72 12.99 -2.71
C GLY A 276 22.41 11.70 -3.17
N ALA A 277 21.84 10.98 -4.14
CA ALA A 277 22.50 9.82 -4.71
C ALA A 277 23.75 10.22 -5.51
N ARG A 278 24.79 9.39 -5.45
CA ARG A 278 26.04 9.58 -6.19
C ARG A 278 26.26 8.42 -7.14
N ARG A 279 26.52 8.70 -8.41
CA ARG A 279 26.88 7.65 -9.37
C ARG A 279 28.18 6.97 -8.96
N LEU A 280 28.16 5.65 -8.99
CA LEU A 280 29.34 4.82 -8.78
C LEU A 280 29.92 4.39 -10.13
N PRO A 281 31.25 4.26 -10.26
CA PRO A 281 31.86 3.69 -11.46
C PRO A 281 31.37 2.26 -11.66
N ASP A 282 30.83 1.94 -12.82
CA ASP A 282 30.27 0.62 -13.11
C ASP A 282 30.78 0.06 -14.45
N PRO A 283 31.33 -1.18 -14.47
CA PRO A 283 31.79 -1.79 -15.72
C PRO A 283 30.66 -2.03 -16.73
N ASP A 284 29.39 -2.09 -16.31
CA ASP A 284 28.24 -2.26 -17.21
C ASP A 284 27.57 -0.94 -17.63
N ALA A 285 28.21 0.20 -17.37
CA ALA A 285 27.72 1.50 -17.84
C ALA A 285 27.48 1.51 -19.35
N ALA A 286 28.32 0.80 -20.12
CA ALA A 286 28.16 0.63 -21.57
C ALA A 286 26.88 -0.12 -21.97
N GLN A 287 26.31 -0.91 -21.06
CA GLN A 287 25.04 -1.59 -21.26
C GLN A 287 23.85 -0.69 -20.85
N GLY A 288 24.08 0.51 -20.31
CA GLY A 288 23.01 1.39 -19.83
C GLY A 288 22.50 1.05 -18.43
N ILE A 289 23.28 0.29 -17.65
CA ILE A 289 23.05 0.13 -16.21
C ILE A 289 23.68 1.32 -15.49
N VAL A 290 22.93 1.93 -14.58
CA VAL A 290 23.41 3.01 -13.72
C VAL A 290 23.36 2.54 -12.27
N VAL A 291 24.49 2.63 -11.59
CA VAL A 291 24.63 2.30 -10.17
C VAL A 291 24.81 3.58 -9.38
N LEU A 292 24.05 3.74 -8.30
CA LEU A 292 24.15 4.88 -7.40
C LEU A 292 24.31 4.42 -5.95
N ASP A 293 25.04 5.21 -5.17
CA ASP A 293 25.03 5.16 -3.70
C ASP A 293 24.06 6.23 -3.20
N LEU A 294 23.04 5.82 -2.44
CA LEU A 294 22.11 6.71 -1.76
C LEU A 294 22.16 6.42 -0.25
N PHE A 295 22.91 7.23 0.48
CA PHE A 295 23.09 7.10 1.94
C PHE A 295 23.61 5.72 2.38
N GLY A 296 24.51 5.11 1.60
CA GLY A 296 25.07 3.78 1.87
C GLY A 296 24.25 2.61 1.28
N TRP A 297 23.08 2.89 0.72
CA TRP A 297 22.31 1.90 -0.05
C TRP A 297 22.72 1.93 -1.51
N THR A 298 22.87 0.74 -2.10
CA THR A 298 23.08 0.59 -3.54
C THR A 298 21.73 0.64 -4.26
N GLU A 299 21.59 1.61 -5.14
CA GLU A 299 20.52 1.72 -6.13
C GLU A 299 21.04 1.32 -7.50
N VAL A 300 20.26 0.56 -8.26
CA VAL A 300 20.57 0.22 -9.65
C VAL A 300 19.36 0.53 -10.50
N ALA A 301 19.55 1.26 -11.60
CA ALA A 301 18.48 1.58 -12.54
C ALA A 301 18.94 1.40 -13.98
N PHE A 302 18.08 0.85 -14.82
CA PHE A 302 18.25 0.74 -16.25
C PHE A 302 16.88 0.76 -16.96
N SER A 303 16.89 0.84 -18.28
CA SER A 303 15.67 0.75 -19.10
C SER A 303 15.77 -0.36 -20.13
N HIS A 304 14.64 -0.99 -20.44
CA HIS A 304 14.50 -1.91 -21.57
C HIS A 304 13.11 -1.79 -22.19
N GLY A 305 13.03 -1.39 -23.46
CA GLY A 305 11.75 -1.07 -24.11
C GLY A 305 10.97 -0.02 -23.29
N PRO A 306 9.68 -0.24 -22.96
CA PRO A 306 8.88 0.70 -22.18
C PRO A 306 9.16 0.65 -20.66
N TYR A 307 10.02 -0.27 -20.20
CA TYR A 307 10.22 -0.52 -18.78
C TYR A 307 11.43 0.24 -18.23
N VAL A 308 11.30 0.69 -17.00
CA VAL A 308 12.42 1.01 -16.10
C VAL A 308 12.53 -0.12 -15.11
N ALA A 309 13.72 -0.64 -14.87
CA ALA A 309 13.92 -1.76 -13.96
C ALA A 309 15.22 -1.60 -13.19
N GLY A 310 15.31 -2.29 -12.06
CA GLY A 310 16.41 -2.03 -11.15
C GLY A 310 16.35 -2.75 -9.82
N VAL A 311 17.22 -2.32 -8.94
CA VAL A 311 17.31 -2.75 -7.54
C VAL A 311 17.29 -1.51 -6.65
N HIS A 312 16.46 -1.55 -5.62
CA HIS A 312 16.24 -0.52 -4.63
C HIS A 312 16.66 -1.00 -3.24
N GLU A 313 17.29 -0.12 -2.46
CA GLU A 313 17.72 -0.35 -1.08
C GLU A 313 18.54 -1.65 -0.88
N ALA A 314 19.57 -1.88 -1.70
CA ALA A 314 20.47 -3.01 -1.49
C ALA A 314 21.65 -2.66 -0.58
N GLU A 315 21.91 -3.47 0.45
CA GLU A 315 23.07 -3.27 1.34
C GLU A 315 24.41 -3.54 0.64
N ALA A 316 24.41 -4.44 -0.34
CA ALA A 316 25.62 -4.92 -1.00
C ALA A 316 25.53 -4.72 -2.52
N ARG A 317 26.58 -4.11 -3.07
CA ARG A 317 26.66 -3.75 -4.49
C ARG A 317 26.68 -4.96 -5.42
N ASP A 318 27.53 -5.95 -5.16
CA ASP A 318 27.72 -7.08 -6.07
C ASP A 318 26.44 -7.94 -6.22
N PRO A 319 25.71 -8.27 -5.14
CA PRO A 319 24.40 -8.91 -5.25
C PRO A 319 23.37 -8.08 -6.03
N ALA A 320 23.33 -6.76 -5.82
CA ALA A 320 22.42 -5.86 -6.53
C ALA A 320 22.69 -5.85 -8.04
N LEU A 321 23.97 -5.77 -8.43
CA LEU A 321 24.39 -5.83 -9.83
C LEU A 321 24.06 -7.18 -10.48
N ALA A 322 24.31 -8.28 -9.77
CA ALA A 322 23.97 -9.61 -10.26
C ALA A 322 22.45 -9.75 -10.50
N LEU A 323 21.63 -9.23 -9.59
CA LEU A 323 20.17 -9.23 -9.74
C LEU A 323 19.70 -8.32 -10.88
N ALA A 324 20.26 -7.13 -11.02
CA ALA A 324 19.93 -6.20 -12.11
C ALA A 324 20.26 -6.79 -13.49
N ARG A 325 21.41 -7.49 -13.62
CA ARG A 325 21.78 -8.21 -14.85
C ARG A 325 20.77 -9.32 -15.18
N ALA A 326 20.44 -10.16 -14.20
CA ALA A 326 19.46 -11.24 -14.39
C ALA A 326 18.06 -10.70 -14.76
N LEU A 327 17.65 -9.59 -14.15
CA LEU A 327 16.39 -8.91 -14.46
C LEU A 327 16.39 -8.36 -15.90
N LYS A 328 17.51 -7.79 -16.33
CA LYS A 328 17.67 -7.28 -17.70
C LYS A 328 17.63 -8.39 -18.75
N GLU A 329 18.28 -9.52 -18.48
CA GLU A 329 18.22 -10.71 -19.35
C GLU A 329 16.78 -11.20 -19.51
N ARG A 330 16.03 -11.29 -18.41
CA ARG A 330 14.60 -11.66 -18.42
C ARG A 330 13.74 -10.68 -19.22
N LEU A 331 13.98 -9.39 -19.09
CA LEU A 331 13.27 -8.36 -19.84
C LEU A 331 13.61 -8.39 -21.34
N SER A 332 14.83 -8.78 -21.70
CA SER A 332 15.28 -8.86 -23.10
C SER A 332 14.81 -10.12 -23.83
N ALA A 333 14.38 -11.15 -23.08
CA ALA A 333 13.94 -12.43 -23.62
C ALA A 333 12.44 -12.47 -23.96
N LYS A 334 11.69 -11.39 -23.73
CA LYS A 334 10.26 -11.26 -24.01
C LYS A 334 10.00 -10.15 -25.01
#